data_AF-A0A537X421-F1
#
_entry.id   AF-A0A537X421-F1
#
_cell.length_a   1.000
_cell.length_b   1.000
_cell.length_c   1.000
_cell.angle_alpha   90.00
_cell.angle_beta   90.00
_cell.angle_gamma   90.00
#
_symmetry.space_group_name_H-M   'P 1'
#
loop_
_entity.id
_entity.type
_entity.pdbx_description
1 polymer ?
#
loop_
_entity_poly.entity_id
_entity_poly.type
_entity_poly.pdbx_seq_one_letter_code
_entity_poly.pdbx_strand_id
1 'polypeptide(L)' 'EALKKTGGKTDGDALVGAMKGMKWESPRGPISIDPETRDIVQNIYIRKVEKVDGELYNVEFATFDAVKDSGKTKK' A
#
# COMPACT_ATOMS: atom_id res chain seq x y z
N GLU A 1 12.23 -6.96 -3.81
CA GLU A 1 12.72 -5.86 -2.93
C GLU A 1 13.24 -6.29 -1.56
N ALA A 2 12.49 -6.99 -0.70
CA ALA A 2 12.99 -7.34 0.65
C ALA A 2 14.28 -8.19 0.61
N LEU A 3 14.28 -9.29 -0.13
CA LEU A 3 15.45 -10.17 -0.28
C LEU A 3 16.66 -9.44 -0.91
N LYS A 4 16.40 -8.50 -1.82
CA LYS A 4 17.42 -7.63 -2.40
C LYS A 4 18.03 -6.71 -1.34
N LYS A 5 17.20 -6.10 -0.49
CA LYS A 5 17.62 -5.21 0.61
C LYS A 5 18.38 -5.95 1.71
N THR A 6 18.08 -7.22 1.95
CA THR A 6 18.82 -8.05 2.92
C THR A 6 20.11 -8.64 2.35
N GLY A 7 20.42 -8.42 1.06
CA GLY A 7 21.57 -9.04 0.40
C GLY A 7 21.47 -10.56 0.31
N GLY A 8 20.26 -11.10 0.15
CA GLY A 8 20.02 -12.54 -0.01
C GLY A 8 19.79 -13.32 1.29
N LYS A 9 19.77 -12.67 2.46
CA LYS A 9 19.39 -13.35 3.71
C LYS A 9 17.91 -13.72 3.67
N THR A 10 17.62 -14.97 4.03
CA THR A 10 16.29 -15.58 3.98
C THR A 10 15.65 -15.78 5.35
N ASP A 11 16.31 -15.37 6.43
CA ASP A 11 15.74 -15.47 7.78
C ASP A 11 14.59 -14.47 7.98
N GLY A 12 13.61 -14.89 8.79
CA GLY A 12 12.36 -14.15 8.98
C GLY A 12 12.57 -12.74 9.56
N ASP A 13 13.46 -12.60 10.54
CA ASP A 13 13.73 -11.32 11.19
C ASP A 13 14.39 -10.33 10.24
N ALA A 14 15.37 -10.75 9.44
CA ALA A 14 15.98 -9.91 8.42
C ALA A 14 14.97 -9.47 7.36
N LEU A 15 14.12 -10.38 6.89
CA LEU A 15 13.12 -10.06 5.87
C LEU A 15 12.05 -9.11 6.41
N VAL A 16 11.51 -9.35 7.60
CA VAL A 16 10.53 -8.46 8.23
C VAL A 16 11.14 -7.10 8.52
N GLY A 17 12.38 -7.05 9.02
CA GLY A 17 13.12 -5.81 9.23
C GLY A 17 13.32 -5.02 7.94
N ALA A 18 13.59 -5.69 6.82
CA ALA A 18 13.75 -5.07 5.51
C ALA A 18 12.42 -4.52 4.94
N MET A 19 11.31 -5.21 5.20
CA MET A 19 9.96 -4.84 4.72
C MET A 19 9.37 -3.64 5.46
N LYS A 20 9.63 -3.49 6.77
CA LYS A 20 9.17 -2.34 7.56
C LYS A 20 9.65 -1.02 6.94
N GLY A 21 8.72 -0.10 6.68
CA GLY A 21 8.99 1.20 6.06
C GLY A 21 9.29 1.16 4.57
N MET A 22 9.22 -0.01 3.92
CA MET A 22 9.43 -0.13 2.47
C MET A 22 8.36 0.67 1.71
N LYS A 23 8.76 1.38 0.65
CA LYS A 23 7.89 2.20 -0.20
C LYS A 23 8.14 1.87 -1.67
N TRP A 24 7.09 1.84 -2.48
CA TRP A 24 7.20 1.64 -3.92
C TRP A 24 5.96 2.13 -4.66
N GLU A 25 6.10 2.32 -5.97
CA GLU A 25 4.97 2.62 -6.85
C GLU A 25 4.26 1.32 -7.23
N SER A 26 2.96 1.24 -6.94
CA SER A 26 2.10 0.11 -7.31
C SER A 26 1.13 0.55 -8.40
N PRO A 27 0.53 -0.36 -9.19
CA PRO A 27 -0.56 0.01 -10.10
C PRO A 27 -1.75 0.73 -9.43
N ARG A 28 -1.89 0.60 -8.10
CA ARG A 28 -2.91 1.30 -7.30
C ARG A 28 -2.48 2.68 -6.80
N GLY A 29 -1.29 3.15 -7.17
CA GLY A 29 -0.64 4.36 -6.65
C GLY A 29 0.49 4.07 -5.65
N PRO A 30 1.09 5.11 -5.06
CA PRO A 30 2.20 4.99 -4.13
C PRO A 30 1.76 4.32 -2.83
N ILE A 31 2.52 3.31 -2.39
CA ILE A 31 2.23 2.58 -1.15
C ILE A 31 3.48 2.39 -0.30
N SER A 32 3.26 2.09 0.98
CA SER A 32 4.31 1.70 1.91
C SER A 32 3.84 0.69 2.96
N ILE A 33 4.79 0.01 3.61
CA ILE A 33 4.51 -0.83 4.77
C ILE A 33 4.82 -0.05 6.04
N ASP A 34 3.84 0.16 6.89
CA ASP A 34 4.01 0.84 8.17
C ASP A 34 4.98 0.04 9.07
N PRO A 35 6.06 0.66 9.61
CA PRO A 35 7.05 -0.05 10.39
C PRO A 35 6.53 -0.52 11.77
N GLU A 36 5.52 0.15 12.32
CA GLU A 36 4.93 -0.15 13.62
C GLU A 36 3.91 -1.29 13.50
N THR A 37 2.97 -1.15 12.57
CA THR A 37 1.85 -2.10 12.45
C THR A 37 2.14 -3.24 11.49
N ARG A 38 3.12 -3.08 10.58
CA ARG A 38 3.39 -3.94 9.41
C ARG A 38 2.22 -4.00 8.42
N ASP A 39 1.25 -3.11 8.55
CA ASP A 39 0.12 -2.99 7.65
C ASP A 39 0.43 -2.02 6.49
N ILE A 40 -0.34 -2.10 5.42
CA ILE A 40 -0.17 -1.23 4.26
C ILE A 40 -0.65 0.20 4.56
N VAL A 41 0.10 1.18 4.08
CA VAL A 41 -0.29 2.58 3.96
C VAL A 41 -0.45 2.88 2.48
N GLN A 42 -1.63 3.32 2.07
CA GLN A 42 -1.99 3.48 0.66
C GLN A 42 -3.01 4.59 0.46
N ASN A 43 -3.13 5.07 -0.77
CA ASN A 43 -4.22 5.96 -1.13
C ASN A 43 -5.57 5.23 -1.07
N ILE A 44 -6.61 5.96 -0.68
CA ILE A 44 -8.00 5.52 -0.74
C ILE A 44 -8.75 6.44 -1.69
N TYR A 45 -9.44 5.83 -2.66
CA TYR A 45 -10.16 6.56 -3.70
C TYR A 45 -11.66 6.49 -3.46
N ILE A 46 -12.36 7.62 -3.62
CA ILE A 46 -13.81 7.60 -3.81
C ILE A 46 -14.08 7.44 -5.30
N ARG A 47 -14.94 6.48 -5.62
CA ARG A 47 -15.21 6.01 -6.97
C ARG A 47 -16.69 6.08 -7.28
N LYS A 48 -17.02 6.38 -8.54
CA LYS A 48 -18.37 6.31 -9.07
C LYS A 48 -18.40 5.31 -10.22
N VAL A 49 -19.46 4.50 -10.28
CA VAL A 49 -19.66 3.58 -11.40
C VAL A 49 -20.08 4.40 -12.62
N GLU A 50 -19.30 4.31 -13.69
CA GLU A 50 -19.54 4.99 -14.96
C GLU A 50 -19.29 4.04 -16.13
N LYS A 51 -19.96 4.28 -17.26
CA LYS A 51 -19.77 3.50 -18.48
C LYS A 51 -18.64 4.10 -19.30
N VAL A 52 -17.56 3.35 -19.52
CA VAL A 52 -16.40 3.73 -20.33
C VAL A 52 -16.25 2.67 -21.42
N ASP A 53 -16.25 3.11 -22.69
CA ASP A 53 -16.08 2.25 -23.86
C ASP A 53 -17.00 1.00 -23.91
N GLY A 54 -18.21 1.12 -23.36
CA GLY A 54 -19.20 0.03 -23.38
C GLY A 54 -19.31 -0.76 -22.08
N GLU A 55 -18.35 -0.63 -21.17
CA GLU A 55 -18.27 -1.42 -19.93
C GLU A 55 -18.38 -0.53 -18.68
N LEU A 56 -18.75 -1.13 -17.54
CA LEU A 56 -18.84 -0.41 -16.26
C LEU A 56 -17.49 -0.41 -15.55
N TYR A 57 -16.97 0.78 -15.30
CA TYR A 57 -15.76 1.00 -14.51
C TYR A 57 -16.14 1.74 -13.23
N ASN A 58 -15.33 1.61 -12.18
CA ASN A 58 -15.40 2.62 -11.13
C ASN A 58 -14.31 3.65 -11.38
N VAL A 59 -14.75 4.85 -11.75
CA VAL A 59 -13.91 5.99 -12.09
C VAL A 59 -13.62 6.74 -10.79
N GLU A 60 -12.34 6.97 -10.53
CA GLU A 60 -11.85 7.67 -9.35
C GLU A 60 -12.04 9.18 -9.53
N PHE A 61 -12.64 9.85 -8.54
CA PHE A 61 -12.86 11.30 -8.59
C PHE A 61 -12.37 12.04 -7.35
N ALA A 62 -11.99 11.33 -6.28
CA ALA A 62 -11.36 11.90 -5.10
C ALA A 62 -10.35 10.91 -4.52
N THR A 63 -9.29 11.46 -3.92
CA THR A 63 -8.18 10.68 -3.34
C THR A 63 -7.89 11.17 -1.93
N PHE A 64 -7.74 10.22 -1.01
CA PHE A 64 -7.18 10.45 0.32
C PHE A 64 -5.81 9.78 0.37
N ASP A 65 -4.77 10.59 0.52
CA ASP A 65 -3.40 10.10 0.41
C ASP A 65 -2.93 9.36 1.67
N ALA A 66 -2.14 8.31 1.47
CA ALA A 66 -1.37 7.62 2.51
C ALA A 66 -2.18 7.26 3.79
N VAL A 67 -3.36 6.68 3.60
CA VAL A 67 -4.26 6.24 4.68
C VAL A 67 -3.69 4.98 5.35
N LYS A 68 -3.60 5.02 6.68
CA LYS A 68 -3.30 3.86 7.53
C LYS A 68 -4.57 3.10 7.90
N ASP A 69 -4.44 1.84 8.32
CA ASP A 69 -5.55 1.09 8.93
C ASP A 69 -6.08 1.82 10.18
N SER A 70 -7.32 2.33 10.09
CA SER A 70 -7.99 3.07 11.15
C SER A 70 -8.31 2.20 12.38
N GLY A 71 -8.33 0.87 12.24
CA GLY A 71 -8.46 -0.05 13.37
C GLY A 71 -7.23 -0.12 14.27
N LYS A 72 -6.08 0.38 13.80
CA LYS A 72 -4.77 0.29 14.47
C LYS A 72 -4.11 1.65 14.72
N THR A 73 -4.73 2.74 14.28
CA THR A 73 -4.31 4.09 14.67
C THR A 73 -4.54 4.28 16.17
N LYS A 74 -3.57 4.88 16.88
CA LYS A 74 -3.76 5.28 18.28
C LYS A 74 -5.01 6.18 18.35
N LYS A 75 -5.96 5.79 19.21
CA LYS A 75 -7.15 6.61 19.52
C LYS A 75 -6.76 7.90 20.21
#